data_AF-A0A2M7WBM5-F1
#
_entry.id   AF-A0A2M7WBM5-F1
#
_cell.length_a   1.000
_cell.length_b   1.000
_cell.length_c   1.000
_cell.angle_alpha   90.00
_cell.angle_beta   90.00
_cell.angle_gamma   90.00
#
_symmetry.space_group_name_H-M   'P 1'
#
loop_
_entity.id
_entity.type
_entity.pdbx_description
1 polymer ?
#
loop_
_entity_poly.entity_id
_entity_poly.type
_entity_poly.pdbx_seq_one_letter_code
_entity_poly.pdbx_strand_id
1 'polypeptide(L)'
;MSQTLTLDVLKQAVAGHAAALRCVTAYQPAGGEGDKVFPPTYEGGKYATETRVIEGNRIPCVLLDSVQSQANRMELALLEARREGKLELPLVTVRFEDPSLKKPFAVTSLDAPHRVADAILRDSQLDGFMFRKSELGRTLDHADTRNATPLYRLNPTALVFGIWDSTGPRGGLGAKFQRAMVSEMVGIDAEKGVKTGSRLDPAQIMLGAGPLYARARISEVTTGWTTDPALAAKEKGQPSKLGKDGKPSEANHGNVTPSYSDGGFTLARAQQTTVLSLAALRRLRFPLEAISDSDPAVDRAARTVLTALGLTAAALAREEGADLRSRCQLVATERFVWELLDNPGEEPKRFELTGEQALTLYAQAVAEAKQAGLDWEGDIILSPSEDLLKLVAKSQELAAAQGEGEE
;
A
#
# COMPACT_ATOMS: atom_id res chain seq x y z
N MET A 1 16.98 21.61 -20.07
CA MET A 1 15.86 20.96 -20.78
C MET A 1 15.87 19.49 -20.42
N SER A 2 14.72 18.90 -20.11
CA SER A 2 14.57 17.46 -19.86
C SER A 2 14.70 16.68 -21.16
N GLN A 3 15.35 15.52 -21.10
CA GLN A 3 15.51 14.60 -22.23
C GLN A 3 14.48 13.47 -22.12
N THR A 4 14.18 12.80 -23.23
CA THR A 4 13.41 11.55 -23.20
C THR A 4 14.27 10.44 -22.63
N LEU A 5 13.75 9.70 -21.65
CA LEU A 5 14.43 8.50 -21.13
C LEU A 5 14.28 7.35 -22.14
N THR A 6 15.39 6.75 -22.55
CA THR A 6 15.41 5.61 -23.49
C THR A 6 15.90 4.33 -22.80
N LEU A 7 15.62 3.17 -23.41
CA LEU A 7 16.11 1.89 -22.89
C LEU A 7 17.64 1.83 -22.84
N ASP A 8 18.33 2.41 -23.83
CA ASP A 8 19.79 2.47 -23.85
C ASP A 8 20.34 3.27 -22.67
N VAL A 9 19.70 4.38 -22.30
CA VAL A 9 20.08 5.15 -21.11
C VAL A 9 19.92 4.30 -19.84
N LEU A 10 18.83 3.54 -19.72
CA LEU A 10 18.62 2.63 -18.59
C LEU A 10 19.69 1.54 -18.53
N LYS A 11 19.99 0.89 -19.66
CA LYS A 11 21.00 -0.16 -19.76
C LYS A 11 22.39 0.36 -19.38
N GLN A 12 22.74 1.56 -19.85
CA GLN A 12 23.99 2.23 -19.49
C GLN A 12 24.04 2.55 -17.99
N ALA A 13 22.97 3.11 -17.43
CA ALA A 13 22.88 3.42 -16.00
C ALA A 13 23.02 2.15 -15.12
N VAL A 14 22.37 1.05 -15.51
CA VAL A 14 22.43 -0.24 -14.82
C VAL A 14 23.81 -0.89 -14.92
N ALA A 15 24.44 -0.82 -16.10
CA ALA A 15 25.77 -1.38 -16.34
C ALA A 15 26.90 -0.55 -15.70
N GLY A 16 26.70 0.75 -15.57
CA GLY A 16 27.67 1.71 -15.07
C GLY A 16 27.68 1.88 -13.54
N HIS A 17 28.23 3.02 -13.12
CA HIS A 17 28.44 3.38 -11.72
C HIS A 17 27.34 4.26 -11.13
N ALA A 18 26.28 4.56 -11.88
CA ALA A 18 25.17 5.36 -11.39
C ALA A 18 24.62 4.86 -10.06
N ALA A 19 24.39 5.79 -9.13
CA ALA A 19 23.95 5.49 -7.78
C ALA A 19 22.44 5.25 -7.73
N ALA A 20 21.67 6.14 -8.34
CA ALA A 20 20.21 6.11 -8.32
C ALA A 20 19.59 6.96 -9.44
N LEU A 21 18.31 6.68 -9.70
CA LEU A 21 17.38 7.63 -10.31
C LEU A 21 16.58 8.29 -9.19
N ARG A 22 16.53 9.62 -9.17
CA ARG A 22 15.83 10.41 -8.14
C ARG A 22 14.77 11.29 -8.78
N CYS A 23 13.61 11.42 -8.17
CA CYS A 23 12.63 12.42 -8.51
C CYS A 23 12.13 13.10 -7.24
N VAL A 24 12.31 14.41 -7.16
CA VAL A 24 11.78 15.25 -6.07
C VAL A 24 10.69 16.12 -6.68
N THR A 25 9.52 16.14 -6.05
CA THR A 25 8.37 16.88 -6.57
C THR A 25 7.65 17.63 -5.44
N ALA A 26 7.42 18.92 -5.65
CA ALA A 26 6.63 19.79 -4.81
C ALA A 26 5.13 19.72 -5.16
N TYR A 27 4.31 19.81 -4.12
CA TYR A 27 2.86 19.76 -4.19
C TYR A 27 2.23 20.82 -3.30
N GLN A 28 1.02 21.23 -3.65
CA GLN A 28 0.14 22.05 -2.81
C GLN A 28 -1.19 21.35 -2.56
N PRO A 29 -1.92 21.68 -1.48
CA PRO A 29 -3.28 21.21 -1.28
C PRO A 29 -4.17 21.57 -2.47
N ALA A 30 -5.11 20.67 -2.83
CA ALA A 30 -6.04 20.91 -3.92
C ALA A 30 -6.97 22.11 -3.67
N GLY A 31 -7.21 22.47 -2.41
CA GLY A 31 -7.93 23.69 -2.01
C GLY A 31 -7.14 24.99 -2.16
N GLY A 32 -5.86 24.91 -2.56
CA GLY A 32 -4.95 26.05 -2.72
C GLY A 32 -3.89 26.12 -1.64
N GLU A 33 -2.92 27.02 -1.83
CA GLU A 33 -1.86 27.26 -0.85
C GLU A 33 -2.45 27.72 0.49
N GLY A 34 -1.94 27.15 1.58
CA GLY A 34 -2.43 27.44 2.93
C GLY A 34 -3.73 26.72 3.31
N ASP A 35 -4.36 25.94 2.41
CA ASP A 35 -5.46 25.06 2.82
C ASP A 35 -4.95 23.95 3.76
N LYS A 36 -5.81 23.54 4.69
CA LYS A 36 -5.44 22.62 5.76
C LYS A 36 -5.57 21.17 5.30
N VAL A 37 -4.47 20.43 5.40
CA VAL A 37 -4.43 18.99 5.13
C VAL A 37 -4.61 18.15 6.39
N PHE A 38 -5.08 16.91 6.23
CA PHE A 38 -5.26 15.94 7.31
C PHE A 38 -4.40 14.68 7.07
N PRO A 39 -3.15 14.66 7.58
CA PRO A 39 -2.24 13.52 7.42
C PRO A 39 -2.75 12.23 8.10
N PRO A 40 -2.14 11.06 7.85
CA PRO A 40 -2.43 9.84 8.60
C PRO A 40 -2.21 10.02 10.11
N THR A 41 -3.10 9.40 10.90
CA THR A 41 -2.91 9.24 12.33
C THR A 41 -2.43 7.83 12.62
N TYR A 42 -1.42 7.70 13.48
CA TYR A 42 -0.85 6.45 13.96
C TYR A 42 -1.43 6.09 15.34
N GLU A 43 -0.84 5.10 16.00
CA GLU A 43 -1.23 4.63 17.34
C GLU A 43 -1.55 5.78 18.29
N GLY A 44 -2.70 5.68 18.97
CA GLY A 44 -3.21 6.72 19.85
C GLY A 44 -3.74 7.97 19.14
N GLY A 45 -4.02 7.91 17.84
CA GLY A 45 -4.59 9.03 17.07
C GLY A 45 -3.59 10.15 16.79
N LYS A 46 -2.29 9.86 16.80
CA LYS A 46 -1.21 10.85 16.74
C LYS A 46 -0.72 11.06 15.31
N TYR A 47 -0.39 12.30 14.97
CA TYR A 47 0.34 12.61 13.73
C TYR A 47 1.82 12.29 13.88
N ALA A 48 2.42 11.73 12.82
CA ALA A 48 3.86 11.53 12.75
C ALA A 48 4.54 12.84 12.32
N THR A 49 5.05 13.60 13.29
CA THR A 49 5.79 14.85 13.07
C THR A 49 7.27 14.67 13.38
N GLU A 50 8.12 15.37 12.65
CA GLU A 50 9.57 15.33 12.84
C GLU A 50 10.22 16.67 12.45
N THR A 51 11.52 16.82 12.68
CA THR A 51 12.29 17.98 12.23
C THR A 51 13.30 17.53 11.19
N ARG A 52 13.23 18.08 9.98
CA ARG A 52 14.19 17.79 8.90
C ARG A 52 15.21 18.91 8.77
N VAL A 53 16.42 18.55 8.33
CA VAL A 53 17.45 19.52 7.95
C VAL A 53 17.30 19.81 6.46
N ILE A 54 16.92 21.04 6.12
CA ILE A 54 16.70 21.48 4.74
C ILE A 54 17.51 22.77 4.55
N GLU A 55 18.46 22.74 3.61
CA GLU A 55 19.36 23.88 3.35
C GLU A 55 20.05 24.40 4.62
N GLY A 56 20.43 23.48 5.52
CA GLY A 56 21.07 23.79 6.80
C GLY A 56 20.11 24.22 7.92
N ASN A 57 18.84 24.44 7.62
CA ASN A 57 17.83 24.85 8.60
C ASN A 57 17.05 23.66 9.16
N ARG A 58 16.66 23.76 10.44
CA ARG A 58 15.80 22.77 11.11
C ARG A 58 14.33 23.14 10.90
N ILE A 59 13.64 22.40 10.04
CA ILE A 59 12.27 22.72 9.60
C ILE A 59 11.28 21.70 10.19
N PRO A 60 10.19 22.14 10.84
CA PRO A 60 9.13 21.24 11.31
C PRO A 60 8.43 20.59 10.11
N CYS A 61 8.18 19.29 10.21
CA CYS A 61 7.61 18.50 9.14
C CYS A 61 6.54 17.54 9.68
N VAL A 62 5.60 17.16 8.81
CA VAL A 62 4.61 16.11 9.10
C VAL A 62 4.57 15.10 7.97
N LEU A 63 4.55 13.80 8.31
CA LEU A 63 4.46 12.72 7.35
C LEU A 63 3.06 12.70 6.72
N LEU A 64 2.99 12.84 5.40
CA LEU A 64 1.74 12.80 4.63
C LEU A 64 1.50 11.41 4.05
N ASP A 65 2.55 10.76 3.54
CA ASP A 65 2.48 9.41 3.03
C ASP A 65 3.80 8.65 3.25
N SER A 66 3.74 7.52 3.95
CA SER A 66 4.93 6.77 4.37
C SER A 66 5.55 5.96 3.24
N VAL A 67 6.78 5.49 3.44
CA VAL A 67 7.47 4.58 2.52
C VAL A 67 6.66 3.32 2.21
N GLN A 68 6.01 2.74 3.21
CA GLN A 68 5.20 1.54 3.04
C GLN A 68 3.94 1.83 2.22
N SER A 69 3.24 2.91 2.54
CA SER A 69 2.01 3.29 1.84
C SER A 69 2.29 3.69 0.40
N GLN A 70 3.39 4.40 0.15
CA GLN A 70 3.84 4.72 -1.21
C GLN A 70 4.19 3.48 -2.04
N ALA A 71 4.84 2.47 -1.44
CA ALA A 71 5.07 1.20 -2.12
C ALA A 71 3.74 0.51 -2.49
N ASN A 72 2.78 0.46 -1.55
CA ASN A 72 1.47 -0.13 -1.81
C ASN A 72 0.72 0.62 -2.92
N ARG A 73 0.78 1.96 -2.97
CA ARG A 73 0.18 2.74 -4.08
C ARG A 73 0.80 2.41 -5.43
N MET A 74 2.13 2.28 -5.47
CA MET A 74 2.83 1.85 -6.69
C MET A 74 2.44 0.44 -7.13
N GLU A 75 2.20 -0.47 -6.19
CA GLU A 75 1.73 -1.83 -6.48
C GLU A 75 0.29 -1.86 -6.97
N LEU A 76 -0.60 -1.06 -6.38
CA LEU A 76 -1.97 -0.93 -6.84
C LEU A 76 -2.03 -0.33 -8.25
N ALA A 77 -1.21 0.68 -8.56
CA ALA A 77 -1.14 1.24 -9.91
C ALA A 77 -0.66 0.22 -10.95
N LEU A 78 0.31 -0.64 -10.58
CA LEU A 78 0.71 -1.77 -11.43
C LEU A 78 -0.41 -2.80 -11.59
N LEU A 79 -1.18 -3.05 -10.53
CA LEU A 79 -2.29 -3.99 -10.56
C LEU A 79 -3.42 -3.51 -11.48
N GLU A 80 -3.78 -2.23 -11.42
CA GLU A 80 -4.78 -1.66 -12.33
C GLU A 80 -4.29 -1.70 -13.79
N ALA A 81 -3.04 -1.31 -14.05
CA ALA A 81 -2.48 -1.44 -15.40
C ALA A 81 -2.43 -2.91 -15.90
N ARG A 82 -2.19 -3.87 -15.01
CA ARG A 82 -2.25 -5.31 -15.33
C ARG A 82 -3.68 -5.78 -15.63
N ARG A 83 -4.68 -5.28 -14.89
CA ARG A 83 -6.12 -5.56 -15.12
C ARG A 83 -6.62 -4.99 -16.44
N GLU A 84 -6.13 -3.82 -16.81
CA GLU A 84 -6.42 -3.16 -18.09
C GLU A 84 -5.65 -3.77 -19.28
N GLY A 85 -4.76 -4.75 -19.03
CA GLY A 85 -3.96 -5.39 -20.08
C GLY A 85 -2.85 -4.50 -20.65
N LYS A 86 -2.46 -3.41 -19.95
CA LYS A 86 -1.42 -2.47 -20.38
C LYS A 86 0.00 -2.99 -20.15
N LEU A 87 0.18 -3.97 -19.25
CA LEU A 87 1.49 -4.58 -18.98
C LEU A 87 1.36 -6.06 -18.64
N GLU A 88 2.41 -6.83 -18.94
CA GLU A 88 2.60 -8.19 -18.43
C GLU A 88 3.37 -8.14 -17.10
N LEU A 89 2.94 -8.90 -16.11
CA LEU A 89 3.62 -9.07 -14.82
C LEU A 89 3.08 -10.36 -14.19
N PRO A 90 3.94 -11.24 -13.63
CA PRO A 90 3.46 -12.46 -12.99
C PRO A 90 2.73 -12.11 -11.70
N LEU A 91 1.63 -12.81 -11.46
CA LEU A 91 0.70 -12.50 -10.38
C LEU A 91 0.31 -13.77 -9.63
N VAL A 92 0.62 -13.80 -8.34
CA VAL A 92 0.12 -14.86 -7.45
C VAL A 92 -1.21 -14.38 -6.88
N THR A 93 -2.28 -15.13 -7.11
CA THR A 93 -3.64 -14.73 -6.74
C THR A 93 -4.32 -15.80 -5.92
N VAL A 94 -4.83 -15.46 -4.75
CA VAL A 94 -5.72 -16.32 -3.97
C VAL A 94 -7.17 -15.98 -4.30
N ARG A 95 -7.98 -16.96 -4.68
CA ARG A 95 -9.41 -16.79 -4.96
C ARG A 95 -10.28 -17.31 -3.81
N PHE A 96 -11.03 -16.42 -3.18
CA PHE A 96 -11.98 -16.72 -2.13
C PHE A 96 -13.39 -16.80 -2.72
N GLU A 97 -13.73 -17.96 -3.29
CA GLU A 97 -14.99 -18.19 -4.02
C GLU A 97 -15.88 -19.26 -3.35
N ASP A 98 -15.53 -19.67 -2.13
CA ASP A 98 -16.26 -20.70 -1.39
C ASP A 98 -17.66 -20.21 -0.94
N PRO A 99 -18.72 -21.01 -1.08
CA PRO A 99 -20.09 -20.63 -0.69
C PRO A 99 -20.29 -20.30 0.80
N SER A 100 -19.37 -20.71 1.68
CA SER A 100 -19.39 -20.33 3.10
C SER A 100 -19.09 -18.86 3.35
N LEU A 101 -18.55 -18.14 2.35
CA LEU A 101 -18.25 -16.73 2.44
C LEU A 101 -19.46 -15.87 2.03
N LYS A 102 -19.64 -14.73 2.70
CA LYS A 102 -20.73 -13.78 2.43
C LYS A 102 -20.58 -13.09 1.08
N LYS A 103 -19.35 -12.96 0.57
CA LYS A 103 -19.06 -12.43 -0.76
C LYS A 103 -17.76 -13.01 -1.32
N PRO A 104 -17.70 -13.30 -2.63
CA PRO A 104 -16.45 -13.71 -3.27
C PRO A 104 -15.49 -12.52 -3.40
N PHE A 105 -14.18 -12.80 -3.32
CA PHE A 105 -13.13 -11.82 -3.57
C PHE A 105 -11.80 -12.52 -3.93
N ALA A 106 -10.81 -11.75 -4.35
CA ALA A 106 -9.46 -12.25 -4.61
C ALA A 106 -8.42 -11.32 -3.96
N VAL A 107 -7.27 -11.90 -3.62
CA VAL A 107 -6.11 -11.16 -3.10
C VAL A 107 -4.90 -11.54 -3.94
N THR A 108 -4.24 -10.56 -4.53
CA THR A 108 -3.05 -10.76 -5.36
C THR A 108 -1.76 -10.45 -4.59
N SER A 109 -0.61 -10.84 -5.12
CA SER A 109 0.70 -10.44 -4.59
C SER A 109 1.00 -8.94 -4.68
N LEU A 110 0.16 -8.16 -5.39
CA LEU A 110 0.20 -6.69 -5.39
C LEU A 110 -0.79 -6.05 -4.40
N ASP A 111 -1.83 -6.78 -3.99
CA ASP A 111 -2.76 -6.35 -2.93
C ASP A 111 -2.20 -6.68 -1.53
N ALA A 112 -1.51 -7.82 -1.43
CA ALA A 112 -1.05 -8.38 -0.17
C ALA A 112 0.05 -7.50 0.47
N PRO A 113 -0.11 -7.01 1.72
CA PRO A 113 0.85 -6.11 2.37
C PRO A 113 2.29 -6.63 2.41
N HIS A 114 2.45 -7.95 2.44
CA HIS A 114 3.75 -8.61 2.48
C HIS A 114 4.08 -9.39 1.20
N ARG A 115 3.39 -9.08 0.11
CA ARG A 115 3.61 -9.61 -1.25
C ARG A 115 3.54 -11.14 -1.25
N VAL A 116 4.43 -11.83 -1.97
CA VAL A 116 4.48 -13.30 -2.01
C VAL A 116 4.75 -13.96 -0.63
N ALA A 117 5.28 -13.23 0.35
CA ALA A 117 5.53 -13.74 1.69
C ALA A 117 4.34 -13.57 2.64
N ASP A 118 3.24 -12.96 2.16
CA ASP A 118 2.07 -12.69 2.98
C ASP A 118 1.40 -13.97 3.49
N ALA A 119 0.87 -13.91 4.71
CA ALA A 119 0.19 -15.02 5.36
C ALA A 119 -0.99 -15.54 4.52
N ILE A 120 -1.70 -14.66 3.81
CA ILE A 120 -2.80 -15.06 2.93
C ILE A 120 -2.32 -16.02 1.84
N LEU A 121 -1.19 -15.71 1.19
CA LEU A 121 -0.61 -16.55 0.14
C LEU A 121 0.06 -17.79 0.74
N ARG A 122 0.75 -17.64 1.87
CA ARG A 122 1.40 -18.74 2.61
C ARG A 122 0.40 -19.81 3.03
N ASP A 123 -0.76 -19.39 3.52
CA ASP A 123 -1.82 -20.26 4.07
C ASP A 123 -2.83 -20.69 2.99
N SER A 124 -2.48 -20.49 1.73
CA SER A 124 -3.21 -20.98 0.55
C SER A 124 -2.50 -22.17 -0.11
N GLN A 125 -3.18 -22.82 -1.04
CA GLN A 125 -2.77 -24.04 -1.71
C GLN A 125 -2.60 -23.83 -3.22
N LEU A 126 -1.61 -24.49 -3.79
CA LEU A 126 -1.42 -24.71 -5.22
C LEU A 126 -1.53 -26.21 -5.48
N ASP A 127 -2.47 -26.63 -6.32
CA ASP A 127 -2.71 -28.04 -6.68
C ASP A 127 -2.83 -28.98 -5.46
N GLY A 128 -3.52 -28.51 -4.40
CA GLY A 128 -3.74 -29.26 -3.16
C GLY A 128 -2.57 -29.27 -2.17
N PHE A 129 -1.42 -28.68 -2.51
CA PHE A 129 -0.30 -28.49 -1.58
C PHE A 129 -0.28 -27.06 -1.05
N MET A 130 0.03 -26.87 0.23
CA MET A 130 0.32 -25.53 0.76
C MET A 130 1.34 -24.84 -0.14
N PHE A 131 1.08 -23.59 -0.53
CA PHE A 131 1.83 -22.88 -1.56
C PHE A 131 3.34 -22.92 -1.29
N ARG A 132 3.79 -22.58 -0.07
CA ARG A 132 5.23 -22.62 0.27
C ARG A 132 5.84 -24.04 0.26
N LYS A 133 5.02 -25.10 0.28
CA LYS A 133 5.45 -26.51 0.21
C LYS A 133 5.34 -27.11 -1.20
N SER A 134 4.74 -26.41 -2.17
CA SER A 134 4.71 -26.83 -3.57
C SER A 134 6.11 -26.76 -4.20
N GLU A 135 6.29 -27.38 -5.37
CA GLU A 135 7.55 -27.29 -6.12
C GLU A 135 7.94 -25.83 -6.36
N LEU A 136 6.97 -25.04 -6.85
CA LEU A 136 7.15 -23.63 -7.13
C LEU A 136 7.44 -22.80 -5.87
N GLY A 137 6.68 -23.01 -4.79
CA GLY A 137 6.88 -22.27 -3.56
C GLY A 137 8.24 -22.52 -2.91
N ARG A 138 8.76 -23.76 -2.97
CA ARG A 138 10.08 -24.10 -2.42
C ARG A 138 11.23 -23.39 -3.10
N THR A 139 11.07 -22.95 -4.35
CA THR A 139 12.10 -22.17 -5.05
C THR A 139 12.43 -20.86 -4.31
N LEU A 140 11.48 -20.30 -3.56
CA LEU A 140 11.67 -19.07 -2.77
C LEU A 140 12.50 -19.30 -1.50
N ASP A 141 12.64 -20.54 -1.01
CA ASP A 141 13.36 -20.85 0.24
C ASP A 141 14.88 -20.65 0.13
N HIS A 142 15.37 -20.62 -1.11
CA HIS A 142 16.77 -20.42 -1.44
C HIS A 142 17.01 -19.08 -2.17
N ALA A 143 15.99 -18.24 -2.28
CA ALA A 143 16.12 -16.94 -2.90
C ALA A 143 16.89 -15.97 -1.98
N ASP A 144 17.99 -15.42 -2.50
CA ASP A 144 18.78 -14.39 -1.83
C ASP A 144 19.39 -13.43 -2.87
N THR A 145 20.25 -12.50 -2.44
CA THR A 145 20.86 -11.54 -3.38
C THR A 145 21.77 -12.18 -4.43
N ARG A 146 22.31 -13.38 -4.17
CA ARG A 146 23.15 -14.15 -5.11
C ARG A 146 22.33 -15.10 -5.98
N ASN A 147 21.07 -15.36 -5.63
CA ASN A 147 20.11 -16.08 -6.45
C ASN A 147 18.71 -15.45 -6.34
N ALA A 148 18.50 -14.36 -7.06
CA ALA A 148 17.22 -13.65 -7.11
C ALA A 148 16.27 -14.19 -8.19
N THR A 149 16.72 -15.15 -9.01
CA THR A 149 15.94 -15.71 -10.13
C THR A 149 14.56 -16.24 -9.70
N PRO A 150 14.41 -17.06 -8.65
CA PRO A 150 13.09 -17.56 -8.25
C PRO A 150 12.09 -16.44 -7.96
N LEU A 151 12.53 -15.41 -7.23
CA LEU A 151 11.69 -14.28 -6.87
C LEU A 151 11.41 -13.38 -8.09
N TYR A 152 12.36 -13.24 -9.02
CA TYR A 152 12.16 -12.54 -10.28
C TYR A 152 11.08 -13.20 -11.15
N ARG A 153 11.11 -14.53 -11.26
CA ARG A 153 10.16 -15.28 -12.10
C ARG A 153 8.72 -15.22 -11.58
N LEU A 154 8.58 -15.17 -10.26
CA LEU A 154 7.30 -15.32 -9.58
C LEU A 154 6.70 -13.98 -9.11
N ASN A 155 7.52 -13.06 -8.59
CA ASN A 155 7.06 -11.78 -8.07
C ASN A 155 8.17 -10.70 -8.14
N PRO A 156 8.52 -10.19 -9.34
CA PRO A 156 9.64 -9.26 -9.51
C PRO A 156 9.44 -7.93 -8.78
N THR A 157 8.20 -7.52 -8.47
CA THR A 157 7.91 -6.34 -7.65
C THR A 157 8.48 -6.45 -6.23
N ALA A 158 8.62 -7.65 -5.66
CA ALA A 158 9.28 -7.85 -4.38
C ALA A 158 10.78 -7.51 -4.40
N LEU A 159 11.44 -7.59 -5.56
CA LEU A 159 12.83 -7.15 -5.72
C LEU A 159 12.94 -5.62 -5.84
N VAL A 160 11.86 -4.93 -6.21
CA VAL A 160 11.78 -3.46 -6.30
C VAL A 160 11.36 -2.86 -4.95
N PHE A 161 10.26 -3.33 -4.37
CA PHE A 161 9.67 -2.77 -3.14
C PHE A 161 10.10 -3.49 -1.86
N GLY A 162 10.93 -4.52 -1.98
CA GLY A 162 11.48 -5.29 -0.87
C GLY A 162 10.53 -6.33 -0.29
N ILE A 163 11.11 -7.32 0.37
CA ILE A 163 10.38 -8.41 1.05
C ILE A 163 11.22 -8.97 2.19
N TRP A 164 10.56 -9.44 3.24
CA TRP A 164 11.21 -10.06 4.38
C TRP A 164 10.45 -11.30 4.83
N ASP A 165 10.80 -12.47 4.33
CA ASP A 165 10.16 -13.72 4.76
C ASP A 165 10.75 -14.21 6.09
N SER A 166 10.19 -13.71 7.21
CA SER A 166 10.57 -14.16 8.56
C SER A 166 10.05 -15.54 8.92
N THR A 167 9.09 -16.07 8.16
CA THR A 167 8.40 -17.34 8.44
C THR A 167 8.89 -18.50 7.58
N GLY A 168 9.91 -18.26 6.75
CA GLY A 168 10.49 -19.29 5.89
C GLY A 168 10.98 -20.52 6.68
N PRO A 169 11.04 -21.70 6.04
CA PRO A 169 11.28 -22.99 6.69
C PRO A 169 12.68 -23.11 7.35
N ARG A 170 13.53 -22.10 7.20
CA ARG A 170 14.88 -22.00 7.75
C ARG A 170 14.97 -21.13 9.01
N GLY A 171 13.88 -20.98 9.76
CA GLY A 171 13.90 -20.33 11.09
C GLY A 171 14.32 -18.86 11.06
N GLY A 172 13.77 -18.07 10.12
CA GLY A 172 14.08 -16.63 10.00
C GLY A 172 15.26 -16.30 9.06
N LEU A 173 15.86 -17.30 8.42
CA LEU A 173 16.82 -17.16 7.31
C LEU A 173 16.15 -17.13 5.92
N GLY A 174 14.84 -16.84 5.85
CA GLY A 174 14.12 -16.72 4.59
C GLY A 174 14.59 -15.53 3.74
N ALA A 175 14.03 -15.41 2.54
CA ALA A 175 14.34 -14.37 1.58
C ALA A 175 14.21 -12.96 2.19
N LYS A 176 15.32 -12.20 2.17
CA LYS A 176 15.40 -10.82 2.68
C LYS A 176 15.98 -9.91 1.62
N PHE A 177 15.10 -9.17 0.97
CA PHE A 177 15.46 -8.19 -0.03
C PHE A 177 15.10 -6.80 0.47
N GLN A 178 16.11 -5.93 0.59
CA GLN A 178 15.88 -4.52 0.85
C GLN A 178 15.15 -3.88 -0.33
N ARG A 179 14.41 -2.80 -0.08
CA ARG A 179 13.76 -2.04 -1.16
C ARG A 179 14.82 -1.41 -2.06
N ALA A 180 14.66 -1.55 -3.37
CA ALA A 180 15.40 -0.75 -4.35
C ALA A 180 14.68 0.60 -4.60
N MET A 181 13.35 0.62 -4.50
CA MET A 181 12.52 1.80 -4.66
C MET A 181 12.02 2.31 -3.31
N VAL A 182 12.19 3.60 -3.05
CA VAL A 182 11.66 4.28 -1.85
C VAL A 182 11.00 5.57 -2.31
N SER A 183 9.78 5.82 -1.83
CA SER A 183 9.08 7.09 -2.04
C SER A 183 8.40 7.51 -0.74
N GLU A 184 8.36 8.80 -0.45
CA GLU A 184 7.73 9.34 0.76
C GLU A 184 7.21 10.75 0.46
N MET A 185 6.06 11.10 1.03
CA MET A 185 5.52 12.46 0.99
C MET A 185 5.51 13.10 2.38
N VAL A 186 6.07 14.30 2.47
CA VAL A 186 6.18 15.05 3.72
C VAL A 186 5.74 16.49 3.52
N GLY A 187 4.95 16.99 4.47
CA GLY A 187 4.61 18.40 4.56
C GLY A 187 5.76 19.16 5.21
N ILE A 188 6.30 20.14 4.49
CA ILE A 188 7.44 20.96 4.89
C ILE A 188 6.93 22.26 5.51
N ASP A 189 7.61 22.71 6.56
CA ASP A 189 7.25 23.87 7.36
C ASP A 189 5.80 23.75 7.86
N ALA A 190 5.57 22.64 8.57
CA ALA A 190 4.24 22.21 8.97
C ALA A 190 3.79 22.90 10.25
N GLU A 191 2.67 23.62 10.18
CA GLU A 191 2.03 24.28 11.32
C GLU A 191 0.76 23.53 11.73
N LYS A 192 0.62 23.25 13.02
CA LYS A 192 -0.51 22.48 13.57
C LYS A 192 -1.80 23.28 13.47
N GLY A 193 -2.83 22.66 12.91
CA GLY A 193 -4.18 23.20 12.89
C GLY A 193 -5.08 22.64 14.00
N VAL A 194 -6.30 23.17 14.02
CA VAL A 194 -7.41 22.65 14.85
C VAL A 194 -8.50 22.04 13.98
N LYS A 195 -9.15 20.99 14.48
CA LYS A 195 -10.37 20.41 13.89
C LYS A 195 -11.57 20.68 14.80
N THR A 196 -12.73 20.77 14.18
CA THR A 196 -14.01 20.97 14.87
C THR A 196 -14.90 19.74 14.68
N GLY A 197 -15.71 19.43 15.69
CA GLY A 197 -16.71 18.36 15.64
C GLY A 197 -18.02 18.85 16.22
N SER A 198 -19.12 18.57 15.53
CA SER A 198 -20.47 18.92 15.97
C SER A 198 -21.49 18.04 15.25
N ARG A 199 -22.67 17.86 15.86
CA ARG A 199 -23.84 17.24 15.22
C ARG A 199 -25.07 18.05 15.57
N LEU A 200 -25.85 18.43 14.57
CA LEU A 200 -27.20 18.93 14.75
C LEU A 200 -28.17 17.82 14.36
N ASP A 201 -29.00 17.40 15.31
CA ASP A 201 -30.09 16.46 15.06
C ASP A 201 -31.26 17.23 14.44
N PRO A 202 -31.64 16.92 13.18
CA PRO A 202 -32.78 17.59 12.54
C PRO A 202 -34.12 17.32 13.25
N ALA A 203 -34.25 16.20 13.98
CA ALA A 203 -35.42 15.90 14.79
C ALA A 203 -35.41 16.59 16.16
N GLN A 204 -34.35 17.34 16.49
CA GLN A 204 -34.19 18.10 17.73
C GLN A 204 -34.37 17.23 19.00
N ILE A 205 -33.94 15.96 18.94
CA ILE A 205 -34.07 15.03 20.06
C ILE A 205 -33.21 15.54 21.23
N MET A 206 -33.87 15.83 22.34
CA MET A 206 -33.24 16.35 23.55
C MET A 206 -32.71 15.21 24.44
N LEU A 207 -31.72 15.50 25.27
CA LEU A 207 -31.16 14.54 26.24
C LEU A 207 -32.24 13.89 27.13
N GLY A 208 -33.28 14.64 27.48
CA GLY A 208 -34.40 14.17 28.29
C GLY A 208 -35.43 13.29 27.57
N ALA A 209 -35.24 12.99 26.27
CA ALA A 209 -36.13 12.10 25.53
C ALA A 209 -35.93 10.61 25.87
N GLY A 210 -34.84 10.26 26.57
CA GLY A 210 -34.61 8.93 27.11
C GLY A 210 -35.30 8.69 28.47
N PRO A 211 -35.00 7.57 29.15
CA PRO A 211 -33.98 6.60 28.81
C PRO A 211 -34.36 5.70 27.64
N LEU A 212 -33.38 5.37 26.81
CA LEU A 212 -33.42 4.29 25.84
C LEU A 212 -32.96 2.99 26.50
N TYR A 213 -33.59 1.88 26.11
CA TYR A 213 -33.28 0.53 26.55
C TYR A 213 -32.87 -0.32 25.36
N ALA A 214 -31.96 -1.28 25.56
CA ALA A 214 -31.64 -2.29 24.55
C ALA A 214 -32.88 -3.16 24.30
N ARG A 215 -33.31 -3.32 23.05
CA ARG A 215 -34.53 -4.05 22.71
C ARG A 215 -34.29 -5.57 22.80
N ALA A 216 -35.22 -6.30 23.41
CA ALA A 216 -35.11 -7.76 23.59
C ALA A 216 -35.23 -8.57 22.29
N ARG A 217 -35.98 -8.05 21.31
CA ARG A 217 -36.23 -8.70 20.02
C ARG A 217 -36.04 -7.68 18.90
N ILE A 218 -34.96 -7.84 18.15
CA ILE A 218 -34.64 -7.03 16.98
C ILE A 218 -35.17 -7.75 15.75
N SER A 219 -35.66 -6.98 14.78
CA SER A 219 -36.17 -7.46 13.49
C SER A 219 -35.93 -6.38 12.43
N GLU A 220 -36.14 -6.74 11.16
CA GLU A 220 -36.01 -5.82 10.02
C GLU A 220 -36.88 -4.55 10.12
N VAL A 221 -37.89 -4.54 11.00
CA VAL A 221 -38.82 -3.42 11.19
C VAL A 221 -38.72 -2.76 12.57
N THR A 222 -37.71 -3.12 13.37
CA THR A 222 -37.51 -2.56 14.72
C THR A 222 -36.08 -2.11 14.93
N THR A 223 -35.91 -1.03 15.69
CA THR A 223 -34.59 -0.53 16.12
C THR A 223 -33.98 -1.43 17.19
N GLY A 224 -32.64 -1.43 17.29
CA GLY A 224 -31.90 -2.10 18.38
C GLY A 224 -32.22 -1.57 19.79
N TRP A 225 -32.89 -0.41 19.88
CA TRP A 225 -33.31 0.22 21.13
C TRP A 225 -34.83 0.45 21.20
N THR A 226 -35.32 0.76 22.40
CA THR A 226 -36.73 1.07 22.69
C THR A 226 -36.85 2.07 23.82
N THR A 227 -37.89 2.91 23.83
CA THR A 227 -38.27 3.70 25.01
C THR A 227 -39.21 2.94 25.94
N ASP A 228 -39.79 1.83 25.48
CA ASP A 228 -40.70 0.97 26.26
C ASP A 228 -39.90 -0.07 27.08
N PRO A 229 -39.88 0.03 28.42
CA PRO A 229 -39.16 -0.91 29.28
C PRO A 229 -39.70 -2.35 29.21
N ALA A 230 -40.94 -2.56 28.76
CA ALA A 230 -41.51 -3.91 28.62
C ALA A 230 -40.92 -4.66 27.42
N LEU A 231 -40.45 -3.92 26.41
CA LEU A 231 -39.79 -4.45 25.22
C LEU A 231 -38.27 -4.54 25.38
N ALA A 232 -37.74 -4.10 26.52
CA ALA A 232 -36.31 -4.11 26.81
C ALA A 232 -35.79 -5.51 27.12
N ALA A 233 -34.55 -5.77 26.72
CA ALA A 233 -33.77 -6.87 27.27
C ALA A 233 -33.63 -6.68 28.78
N LYS A 234 -33.63 -7.78 29.55
CA LYS A 234 -33.52 -7.72 31.01
C LYS A 234 -32.12 -8.09 31.47
N GLU A 235 -31.56 -7.25 32.33
CA GLU A 235 -30.32 -7.53 33.05
C GLU A 235 -30.61 -7.50 34.55
N LYS A 236 -30.28 -8.58 35.26
CA LYS A 236 -30.59 -8.75 36.70
C LYS A 236 -32.06 -8.46 37.05
N GLY A 237 -32.98 -8.79 36.14
CA GLY A 237 -34.43 -8.61 36.31
C GLY A 237 -34.95 -7.20 35.99
N GLN A 238 -34.10 -6.25 35.63
CA GLN A 238 -34.49 -4.88 35.26
C GLN A 238 -34.29 -4.62 33.76
N PRO A 239 -35.07 -3.71 33.14
CA PRO A 239 -34.84 -3.23 31.77
C PRO A 239 -33.40 -2.72 31.61
N SER A 240 -32.64 -3.33 30.70
CA SER A 240 -31.25 -2.96 30.42
C SER A 240 -31.23 -1.68 29.58
N LYS A 241 -30.55 -0.65 30.09
CA LYS A 241 -30.39 0.62 29.38
C LYS A 241 -29.50 0.44 28.17
N LEU A 242 -29.74 1.23 27.13
CA LEU A 242 -28.81 1.31 26.01
C LEU A 242 -27.54 2.04 26.46
N GLY A 243 -26.36 1.46 26.22
CA GLY A 243 -25.10 2.01 26.69
C GLY A 243 -25.04 2.10 28.23
N LYS A 244 -24.38 3.12 28.75
CA LYS A 244 -24.21 3.35 30.18
C LYS A 244 -25.44 3.98 30.83
N ASP A 245 -26.05 4.97 30.17
CA ASP A 245 -27.05 5.84 30.80
C ASP A 245 -28.44 5.76 30.15
N GLY A 246 -28.58 5.14 28.97
CA GLY A 246 -29.79 5.15 28.16
C GLY A 246 -30.00 6.49 27.45
N LYS A 247 -28.94 7.25 27.20
CA LYS A 247 -29.06 8.56 26.55
C LYS A 247 -29.36 8.38 25.06
N PRO A 248 -30.16 9.25 24.43
CA PRO A 248 -30.33 9.23 22.98
C PRO A 248 -29.02 9.22 22.18
N SER A 249 -27.97 9.88 22.69
CA SER A 249 -26.65 9.89 22.05
C SER A 249 -25.98 8.52 21.97
N GLU A 250 -26.36 7.59 22.84
CA GLU A 250 -25.86 6.20 22.82
C GLU A 250 -26.54 5.38 21.70
N ALA A 251 -27.62 5.90 21.11
CA ALA A 251 -28.21 5.45 19.85
C ALA A 251 -27.88 6.40 18.69
N ASN A 252 -26.82 7.20 18.80
CA ASN A 252 -26.46 8.23 17.83
C ASN A 252 -27.55 9.30 17.57
N HIS A 253 -28.52 9.49 18.47
CA HIS A 253 -29.55 10.53 18.40
C HIS A 253 -29.20 11.75 19.25
N GLY A 254 -29.74 12.91 18.87
CA GLY A 254 -29.54 14.17 19.55
C GLY A 254 -28.32 14.97 19.08
N ASN A 255 -28.21 16.18 19.62
CA ASN A 255 -27.14 17.11 19.28
C ASN A 255 -25.82 16.70 19.93
N VAL A 256 -24.72 16.89 19.22
CA VAL A 256 -23.36 16.87 19.78
C VAL A 256 -22.87 18.32 19.79
N THR A 257 -22.65 18.85 21.00
CA THR A 257 -22.17 20.21 21.21
C THR A 257 -20.90 20.47 20.39
N PRO A 258 -20.80 21.62 19.68
CA PRO A 258 -19.59 22.01 19.00
C PRO A 258 -18.37 21.96 19.92
N SER A 259 -17.33 21.27 19.46
CA SER A 259 -16.05 21.12 20.16
C SER A 259 -14.90 21.30 19.18
N TYR A 260 -13.71 21.55 19.70
CA TYR A 260 -12.48 21.60 18.91
C TYR A 260 -11.35 20.85 19.60
N SER A 261 -10.39 20.38 18.81
CA SER A 261 -9.17 19.71 19.26
C SER A 261 -8.08 19.86 18.19
N ASP A 262 -6.86 19.45 18.51
CA ASP A 262 -5.76 19.41 17.52
C ASP A 262 -6.15 18.55 16.31
N GLY A 263 -5.86 19.05 15.11
CA GLY A 263 -6.23 18.36 13.89
C GLY A 263 -5.82 19.07 12.61
N GLY A 264 -5.13 18.32 11.76
CA GLY A 264 -4.63 18.79 10.47
C GLY A 264 -3.45 19.75 10.59
N PHE A 265 -2.92 20.14 9.43
CA PHE A 265 -1.77 21.02 9.29
C PHE A 265 -1.95 21.96 8.10
N THR A 266 -1.43 23.17 8.22
CA THR A 266 -1.04 23.98 7.06
C THR A 266 0.45 23.76 6.78
N LEU A 267 0.86 23.87 5.52
CA LEU A 267 2.21 23.55 5.07
C LEU A 267 2.68 24.68 4.14
N ALA A 268 3.99 24.96 4.11
CA ALA A 268 4.55 25.77 3.03
C ALA A 268 4.43 25.04 1.68
N ARG A 269 4.68 23.71 1.69
CA ARG A 269 4.47 22.79 0.56
C ARG A 269 4.50 21.35 1.05
N ALA A 270 3.92 20.44 0.27
CA ALA A 270 4.24 19.02 0.37
C ALA A 270 5.39 18.66 -0.58
N GLN A 271 6.23 17.71 -0.19
CA GLN A 271 7.33 17.21 -1.02
C GLN A 271 7.26 15.69 -1.10
N GLN A 272 7.13 15.16 -2.32
CA GLN A 272 7.41 13.75 -2.60
C GLN A 272 8.89 13.60 -2.96
N THR A 273 9.58 12.64 -2.34
CA THR A 273 10.93 12.24 -2.76
C THR A 273 10.90 10.77 -3.10
N THR A 274 11.17 10.46 -4.37
CA THR A 274 11.22 9.09 -4.90
C THR A 274 12.63 8.77 -5.36
N VAL A 275 13.18 7.64 -4.92
CA VAL A 275 14.54 7.18 -5.24
C VAL A 275 14.51 5.70 -5.63
N LEU A 276 15.05 5.41 -6.80
CA LEU A 276 15.32 4.06 -7.29
C LEU A 276 16.83 3.79 -7.24
N SER A 277 17.26 2.98 -6.28
CA SER A 277 18.65 2.66 -6.01
C SER A 277 19.19 1.62 -6.99
N LEU A 278 19.99 2.10 -7.95
CA LEU A 278 20.74 1.22 -8.86
C LEU A 278 21.83 0.45 -8.10
N ALA A 279 22.34 1.02 -7.01
CA ALA A 279 23.26 0.33 -6.10
C ALA A 279 22.64 -0.89 -5.40
N ALA A 280 21.36 -0.82 -5.01
CA ALA A 280 20.65 -1.97 -4.48
C ALA A 280 20.46 -3.06 -5.53
N LEU A 281 19.99 -2.68 -6.74
CA LEU A 281 19.78 -3.62 -7.85
C LEU A 281 21.07 -4.30 -8.31
N ARG A 282 22.21 -3.59 -8.29
CA ARG A 282 23.53 -4.13 -8.68
C ARG A 282 23.98 -5.31 -7.84
N ARG A 283 23.43 -5.49 -6.63
CA ARG A 283 23.75 -6.63 -5.74
C ARG A 283 23.04 -7.92 -6.16
N LEU A 284 21.93 -7.82 -6.88
CA LEU A 284 21.11 -8.96 -7.28
C LEU A 284 21.77 -9.75 -8.40
N ARG A 285 21.79 -11.07 -8.30
CA ARG A 285 22.31 -12.00 -9.30
C ARG A 285 21.18 -12.93 -9.77
N PHE A 286 21.24 -13.34 -11.03
CA PHE A 286 20.16 -14.10 -11.68
C PHE A 286 20.71 -15.33 -12.43
N PRO A 287 21.21 -16.36 -11.72
CA PRO A 287 21.63 -17.61 -12.36
C PRO A 287 20.41 -18.31 -12.99
N LEU A 288 20.56 -18.84 -14.20
CA LEU A 288 19.47 -19.51 -14.94
C LEU A 288 19.42 -21.03 -14.72
N GLU A 289 20.57 -21.61 -14.36
CA GLU A 289 20.73 -23.04 -14.04
C GLU A 289 21.20 -23.19 -12.59
N ALA A 290 21.33 -24.44 -12.11
CA ALA A 290 21.91 -24.76 -10.79
C ALA A 290 23.44 -24.52 -10.72
N ILE A 291 23.94 -23.51 -11.44
CA ILE A 291 25.32 -23.03 -11.41
C ILE A 291 25.42 -21.86 -10.44
N SER A 292 26.52 -21.78 -9.70
CA SER A 292 26.72 -20.77 -8.65
C SER A 292 26.97 -19.36 -9.21
N ASP A 293 27.44 -19.27 -10.45
CA ASP A 293 27.83 -18.01 -11.07
C ASP A 293 26.75 -17.59 -12.08
N SER A 294 26.27 -16.36 -11.96
CA SER A 294 25.35 -15.78 -12.95
C SER A 294 26.12 -15.13 -14.10
N ASP A 295 25.58 -15.22 -15.31
CA ASP A 295 26.09 -14.48 -16.46
C ASP A 295 25.86 -12.97 -16.23
N PRO A 296 26.91 -12.13 -16.28
CA PRO A 296 26.76 -10.68 -16.15
C PRO A 296 25.78 -10.04 -17.14
N ALA A 297 25.57 -10.63 -18.33
CA ALA A 297 24.59 -10.16 -19.31
C ALA A 297 23.15 -10.41 -18.83
N VAL A 298 22.86 -11.62 -18.32
CA VAL A 298 21.56 -11.99 -17.74
C VAL A 298 21.25 -11.11 -16.54
N ASP A 299 22.25 -10.91 -15.66
CA ASP A 299 22.16 -10.00 -14.53
C ASP A 299 21.75 -8.57 -14.95
N ARG A 300 22.38 -8.03 -16.00
CA ARG A 300 22.07 -6.69 -16.50
C ARG A 300 20.67 -6.63 -17.10
N ALA A 301 20.23 -7.67 -17.81
CA ALA A 301 18.89 -7.73 -18.37
C ALA A 301 17.82 -7.70 -17.27
N ALA A 302 17.95 -8.56 -16.24
CA ALA A 302 17.04 -8.56 -15.09
C ALA A 302 17.02 -7.22 -14.36
N ARG A 303 18.19 -6.64 -14.06
CA ARG A 303 18.28 -5.33 -13.38
C ARG A 303 17.68 -4.19 -14.22
N THR A 304 17.77 -4.27 -15.56
CA THR A 304 17.13 -3.31 -16.46
C THR A 304 15.61 -3.42 -16.37
N VAL A 305 15.05 -4.64 -16.37
CA VAL A 305 13.62 -4.87 -16.13
C VAL A 305 13.18 -4.31 -14.78
N LEU A 306 13.91 -4.61 -13.70
CA LEU A 306 13.58 -4.10 -12.36
C LEU A 306 13.65 -2.57 -12.28
N THR A 307 14.58 -1.96 -13.03
CA THR A 307 14.68 -0.50 -13.11
C THR A 307 13.48 0.09 -13.85
N ALA A 308 13.13 -0.46 -15.01
CA ALA A 308 11.98 -0.03 -15.79
C ALA A 308 10.65 -0.29 -15.05
N LEU A 309 10.53 -1.40 -14.31
CA LEU A 309 9.38 -1.73 -13.47
C LEU A 309 9.19 -0.69 -12.37
N GLY A 310 10.25 -0.31 -11.65
CA GLY A 310 10.18 0.72 -10.61
C GLY A 310 9.76 2.09 -11.16
N LEU A 311 10.31 2.47 -12.32
CA LEU A 311 9.92 3.71 -13.01
C LEU A 311 8.47 3.68 -13.49
N THR A 312 8.01 2.56 -14.02
CA THR A 312 6.63 2.35 -14.47
C THR A 312 5.67 2.47 -13.30
N ALA A 313 5.96 1.80 -12.18
CA ALA A 313 5.12 1.85 -11.00
C ALA A 313 4.99 3.28 -10.45
N ALA A 314 6.09 4.05 -10.42
CA ALA A 314 6.05 5.44 -9.99
C ALA A 314 5.35 6.39 -10.98
N ALA A 315 5.53 6.18 -12.29
CA ALA A 315 4.85 6.98 -13.30
C ALA A 315 3.33 6.79 -13.24
N LEU A 316 2.87 5.53 -13.21
CA LEU A 316 1.46 5.18 -13.11
C LEU A 316 0.83 5.71 -11.80
N ALA A 317 1.47 5.47 -10.66
CA ALA A 317 0.95 5.94 -9.37
C ALA A 317 0.87 7.47 -9.27
N ARG A 318 1.68 8.22 -10.04
CA ARG A 318 1.59 9.68 -10.10
C ARG A 318 0.46 10.16 -11.00
N GLU A 319 0.17 9.44 -12.08
CA GLU A 319 -0.92 9.75 -12.99
C GLU A 319 -2.31 9.50 -12.37
N GLU A 320 -2.41 8.61 -11.39
CA GLU A 320 -3.60 8.44 -10.54
C GLU A 320 -3.90 9.66 -9.64
N GLY A 321 -2.90 10.53 -9.44
CA GLY A 321 -3.00 11.71 -8.59
C GLY A 321 -2.67 11.45 -7.12
N ALA A 322 -2.60 12.53 -6.34
CA ALA A 322 -2.21 12.48 -4.92
C ALA A 322 -3.41 12.75 -3.99
N ASP A 323 -4.51 12.01 -4.16
CA ASP A 323 -5.56 11.93 -3.15
C ASP A 323 -5.16 10.89 -2.09
N LEU A 324 -4.55 11.38 -1.01
CA LEU A 324 -3.97 10.50 0.00
C LEU A 324 -5.04 9.94 0.93
N ARG A 325 -6.01 10.79 1.29
CA ARG A 325 -7.15 10.48 2.15
C ARG A 325 -8.06 11.72 2.24
N SER A 326 -9.21 11.55 2.89
CA SER A 326 -10.12 12.64 3.20
C SER A 326 -9.38 13.89 3.73
N ARG A 327 -9.57 15.02 3.04
CA ARG A 327 -8.92 16.30 3.32
C ARG A 327 -7.40 16.28 3.22
N CYS A 328 -6.84 15.44 2.36
CA CYS A 328 -5.41 15.39 2.06
C CYS A 328 -5.19 15.13 0.55
N GLN A 329 -5.95 15.82 -0.29
CA GLN A 329 -5.76 15.81 -1.74
C GLN A 329 -4.72 16.87 -2.11
N LEU A 330 -3.69 16.45 -2.83
CA LEU A 330 -2.55 17.27 -3.23
C LEU A 330 -2.44 17.33 -4.76
N VAL A 331 -1.91 18.45 -5.27
CA VAL A 331 -1.66 18.67 -6.69
C VAL A 331 -0.19 19.05 -6.86
N ALA A 332 0.51 18.38 -7.78
CA ALA A 332 1.90 18.69 -8.08
C ALA A 332 2.01 20.11 -8.67
N THR A 333 2.93 20.92 -8.15
CA THR A 333 3.18 22.28 -8.67
C THR A 333 4.29 22.30 -9.71
N GLU A 334 4.94 21.17 -9.94
CA GLU A 334 6.02 21.02 -10.91
C GLU A 334 5.89 19.70 -11.68
N ARG A 335 6.61 19.62 -12.81
CA ARG A 335 6.66 18.40 -13.62
C ARG A 335 7.44 17.32 -12.90
N PHE A 336 7.08 16.06 -13.16
CA PHE A 336 7.83 14.91 -12.66
C PHE A 336 9.14 14.74 -13.45
N VAL A 337 10.24 15.23 -12.88
CA VAL A 337 11.57 15.14 -13.50
C VAL A 337 12.45 14.15 -12.76
N TRP A 338 12.91 13.13 -13.47
CA TRP A 338 13.89 12.15 -12.99
C TRP A 338 15.32 12.65 -13.22
N GLU A 339 16.16 12.51 -12.21
CA GLU A 339 17.58 12.84 -12.22
C GLU A 339 18.40 11.56 -12.12
N LEU A 340 19.35 11.39 -13.04
CA LEU A 340 20.32 10.29 -12.97
C LEU A 340 21.54 10.73 -12.16
N LEU A 341 21.69 10.17 -10.97
CA LEU A 341 22.79 10.46 -10.06
C LEU A 341 24.00 9.58 -10.41
N ASP A 342 24.74 9.97 -11.44
CA ASP A 342 25.85 9.18 -12.01
C ASP A 342 27.23 9.64 -11.50
N ASN A 343 27.58 10.90 -11.78
CA ASN A 343 28.89 11.47 -11.47
C ASN A 343 28.78 12.42 -10.27
N PRO A 344 29.36 12.08 -9.10
CA PRO A 344 29.35 12.95 -7.94
C PRO A 344 29.96 14.33 -8.23
N GLY A 345 29.24 15.40 -7.88
CA GLY A 345 29.69 16.78 -8.08
C GLY A 345 29.32 17.41 -9.42
N GLU A 346 28.80 16.62 -10.37
CA GLU A 346 28.28 17.13 -11.65
C GLU A 346 26.75 17.32 -11.60
N GLU A 347 26.22 18.17 -12.49
CA GLU A 347 24.78 18.33 -12.65
C GLU A 347 24.15 17.04 -13.20
N PRO A 348 23.13 16.46 -12.54
CA PRO A 348 22.48 15.24 -13.01
C PRO A 348 21.82 15.40 -14.38
N LYS A 349 21.86 14.36 -15.21
CA LYS A 349 21.01 14.28 -16.41
C LYS A 349 19.55 14.21 -15.99
N ARG A 350 18.68 14.97 -16.67
CA ARG A 350 17.26 15.14 -16.33
C ARG A 350 16.35 14.56 -17.39
N PHE A 351 15.33 13.81 -16.97
CA PHE A 351 14.39 13.12 -17.84
C PHE A 351 12.94 13.34 -17.42
N GLU A 352 12.06 13.55 -18.39
CA GLU A 352 10.61 13.42 -18.18
C GLU A 352 10.17 12.01 -18.61
N LEU A 353 9.20 11.44 -17.91
CA LEU A 353 8.70 10.09 -18.18
C LEU A 353 7.21 10.03 -17.86
N THR A 354 6.38 9.89 -18.90
CA THR A 354 4.95 9.58 -18.75
C THR A 354 4.73 8.09 -18.48
N GLY A 355 3.54 7.71 -18.02
CA GLY A 355 3.15 6.32 -17.82
C GLY A 355 3.21 5.51 -19.11
N GLU A 356 2.74 6.07 -20.23
CA GLU A 356 2.82 5.42 -21.55
C GLU A 356 4.28 5.16 -22.00
N GLN A 357 5.15 6.15 -21.79
CA GLN A 357 6.59 5.99 -22.08
C GLN A 357 7.22 4.95 -21.15
N ALA A 358 6.87 4.94 -19.87
CA ALA A 358 7.37 3.97 -18.91
C ALA A 358 6.94 2.53 -19.25
N LEU A 359 5.66 2.34 -19.59
CA LEU A 359 5.12 1.07 -20.07
C LEU A 359 5.87 0.57 -21.31
N THR A 360 6.18 1.46 -22.26
CA THR A 360 6.95 1.13 -23.46
C THR A 360 8.36 0.67 -23.10
N LEU A 361 9.07 1.42 -22.25
CA LEU A 361 10.42 1.05 -21.78
C LEU A 361 10.41 -0.29 -21.03
N TYR A 362 9.40 -0.51 -20.21
CA TYR A 362 9.21 -1.76 -19.48
C TYR A 362 9.01 -2.94 -20.43
N ALA A 363 8.10 -2.82 -21.39
CA ALA A 363 7.84 -3.89 -22.36
C ALA A 363 9.11 -4.25 -23.16
N GLN A 364 9.90 -3.25 -23.58
CA GLN A 364 11.17 -3.47 -24.26
C GLN A 364 12.20 -4.19 -23.37
N ALA A 365 12.34 -3.77 -22.11
CA ALA A 365 13.24 -4.41 -21.16
C ALA A 365 12.84 -5.88 -20.90
N VAL A 366 11.54 -6.16 -20.78
CA VAL A 366 11.00 -7.52 -20.58
C VAL A 366 11.29 -8.39 -21.80
N ALA A 367 11.11 -7.87 -23.01
CA ALA A 367 11.44 -8.59 -24.24
C ALA A 367 12.92 -8.99 -24.31
N GLU A 368 13.85 -8.08 -23.98
CA GLU A 368 15.28 -8.39 -23.92
C GLU A 368 15.61 -9.42 -22.82
N ALA A 369 14.95 -9.34 -21.66
CA ALA A 369 15.17 -10.30 -20.57
C ALA A 369 14.68 -11.71 -20.92
N LYS A 370 13.52 -11.84 -21.58
CA LYS A 370 13.03 -13.14 -22.08
C LYS A 370 14.01 -13.75 -23.09
N GLN A 371 14.58 -12.95 -23.99
CA GLN A 371 15.64 -13.43 -24.92
C GLN A 371 16.90 -13.92 -24.19
N ALA A 372 17.16 -13.39 -22.98
CA ALA A 372 18.23 -13.83 -22.10
C ALA A 372 17.83 -14.99 -21.17
N GLY A 373 16.68 -15.64 -21.37
CA GLY A 373 16.22 -16.80 -20.58
C GLY A 373 15.55 -16.47 -19.24
N LEU A 374 15.21 -15.20 -19.02
CA LEU A 374 14.51 -14.73 -17.83
C LEU A 374 13.00 -14.69 -18.04
N ASP A 375 12.41 -15.87 -18.25
CA ASP A 375 10.95 -16.01 -18.33
C ASP A 375 10.29 -15.93 -16.95
N TRP A 376 9.01 -15.59 -16.95
CA TRP A 376 8.17 -15.54 -15.77
C TRP A 376 7.23 -16.74 -15.72
N GLU A 377 6.80 -17.08 -14.50
CA GLU A 377 5.83 -18.17 -14.26
C GLU A 377 4.41 -17.81 -14.70
N GLY A 378 4.15 -16.52 -14.96
CA GLY A 378 2.84 -16.02 -15.34
C GLY A 378 1.87 -15.89 -14.16
N ASP A 379 0.58 -16.17 -14.40
CA ASP A 379 -0.46 -16.10 -13.39
C ASP A 379 -0.52 -17.43 -12.60
N ILE A 380 -0.35 -17.34 -11.29
CA ILE A 380 -0.42 -18.48 -10.37
C ILE A 380 -1.69 -18.34 -9.54
N ILE A 381 -2.64 -19.26 -9.73
CA ILE A 381 -3.92 -19.24 -9.02
C ILE A 381 -3.86 -20.20 -7.85
N LEU A 382 -4.12 -19.67 -6.65
CA LEU A 382 -4.16 -20.38 -5.39
C LEU A 382 -5.60 -20.46 -4.87
N SER A 383 -5.88 -21.54 -4.14
CA SER A 383 -7.10 -21.70 -3.36
C SER A 383 -6.78 -21.58 -1.87
N PRO A 384 -7.57 -20.86 -1.05
CA PRO A 384 -7.33 -20.79 0.38
C PRO A 384 -7.42 -22.17 1.02
N SER A 385 -6.61 -22.43 2.05
CA SER A 385 -6.77 -23.66 2.86
C SER A 385 -8.10 -23.66 3.61
N GLU A 386 -8.55 -24.84 4.04
CA GLU A 386 -9.78 -24.99 4.82
C GLU A 386 -9.78 -24.14 6.11
N ASP A 387 -8.66 -24.08 6.81
CA ASP A 387 -8.54 -23.28 8.04
C ASP A 387 -8.54 -21.78 7.75
N LEU A 388 -7.90 -21.34 6.65
CA LEU A 388 -7.95 -19.95 6.20
C LEU A 388 -9.39 -19.55 5.80
N LEU A 389 -10.11 -20.43 5.11
CA LEU A 389 -11.53 -20.22 4.76
C LEU A 389 -12.40 -20.05 6.01
N LYS A 390 -12.28 -20.96 6.99
CA LYS A 390 -13.01 -20.86 8.27
C LYS A 390 -12.71 -19.57 9.00
N LEU A 391 -11.44 -19.14 9.02
CA LEU A 391 -11.04 -17.88 9.66
C LEU A 391 -11.68 -16.67 8.99
N VAL A 392 -11.67 -16.61 7.66
CA VAL A 392 -12.29 -15.52 6.89
C VAL A 392 -13.81 -15.53 7.06
N ALA A 393 -14.46 -16.69 6.95
CA ALA A 393 -15.90 -16.83 7.16
C ALA A 393 -16.29 -16.32 8.56
N LYS A 394 -15.54 -16.72 9.60
CA LYS A 394 -15.80 -16.27 10.97
C LYS A 394 -15.64 -14.77 11.14
N SER A 395 -14.63 -14.18 10.51
CA SER A 395 -14.44 -12.72 10.50
C SER A 395 -15.62 -12.00 9.86
N GLN A 396 -16.14 -12.50 8.73
CA GLN A 396 -17.31 -11.93 8.05
C GLN A 396 -18.61 -12.07 8.86
N GLU A 397 -18.76 -13.17 9.62
CA GLU A 397 -19.84 -13.32 10.59
C GLU A 397 -19.79 -12.23 11.67
N LEU A 398 -18.63 -12.09 12.32
CA LEU A 398 -18.43 -11.12 13.40
C LEU A 398 -18.62 -9.68 12.92
N ALA A 399 -18.11 -9.34 11.72
CA ALA A 399 -18.26 -8.00 11.16
C ALA A 399 -19.73 -7.64 10.90
N ALA A 400 -20.57 -8.59 10.45
CA ALA A 400 -21.99 -8.31 10.30
C ALA A 400 -22.72 -8.18 11.63
N ALA A 401 -22.36 -9.02 12.61
CA ALA A 401 -22.93 -8.93 13.96
C ALA A 401 -22.55 -7.61 14.67
N GLN A 402 -21.36 -7.07 14.39
CA GLN A 402 -20.96 -5.73 14.87
C GLN A 402 -21.68 -4.60 14.13
N GLY A 403 -21.89 -4.73 12.82
CA GLY A 403 -22.73 -3.79 12.06
C GLY A 403 -24.18 -3.74 12.56
N GLU A 404 -24.72 -4.85 13.06
CA GLU A 404 -26.04 -4.93 13.70
C GLU A 404 -26.06 -4.44 15.17
N GLY A 405 -24.89 -4.27 15.80
CA GLY A 405 -24.75 -3.90 17.22
C GLY A 405 -24.19 -2.49 17.49
N GLU A 406 -23.66 -1.82 16.46
CA GLU A 406 -23.19 -0.42 16.51
C GLU A 406 -24.09 0.58 15.76
N GLU A 407 -25.20 0.12 15.18
CA GLU A 407 -26.36 0.96 14.79
C GLU A 407 -27.29 1.22 15.98
#